data_AF-A0A248X497-F1
#
_entry.id   AF-A0A248X497-F1
#
_cell.length_a   1.000
_cell.length_b   1.000
_cell.length_c   1.000
_cell.angle_alpha   90.00
_cell.angle_beta   90.00
_cell.angle_gamma   90.00
#
_symmetry.space_group_name_H-M   'P 1'
#
loop_
_entity.id
_entity.type
_entity.pdbx_description
1 polymer ?
#
loop_
_entity_poly.entity_id
_entity_poly.type
_entity_poly.pdbx_seq_one_letter_code
_entity_poly.pdbx_strand_id
1 'polypeptide(L)'
;MNDNDQRIRREAMRLDALEGHGDPDMDGRVAWRASDGDNIWTAAIMPAAGYDHLSMAYDAGDTLIHRLTWHPQHAQWMLRRTYTAHHQPGGDRTREVLDTIATWEQGTAPAAYAPAGQPLPNDRTGVQPTMGWADAMAQAERLARALTDPDEMRAALMQQRLDQARHPASWLVEDYGIGGMGLYLVEWHTQGNTAISYRVTRCDWNPDTATMRDFAHSETLDCRIRLDDPTELDTQARQAVDLMRARLDHAYGAPEDMRHTTMRAGTSMTTAERPLLDLGGGRHATDWTTTVEHTALSIAMGQTPGRSMPAPQAAAEAMPDSPRLPRPSTANGRPAMRVPARLVRPYTRHGRDGRDWNKMIIRLPQGTTVDGRHWDWWNIDRFMNPRQQQSHARGEDIMVTFKPGEQVELWRGKGPQRRAETIDATALCEAVGKTLHPDRDAPADQTATAAPRAAGPELRARLARLETEQPDLCSRASDLCMHALEHDWPRIERLQQRLVEHARQGTWRDDLALKATRRTIGLVDVDGSWSRPERDAAALMLLEHITRPDPQPTRTSGTAPIPDASHITADNTPATPATPSAATPDGTGETRRPTPFRSLLERLFTHEHGRRQDGHTRHTR
;
A
#
# COMPACT_ATOMS: atom_id res chain seq x y z
N MET A 1 6.81 -21.95 18.10
CA MET A 1 7.83 -21.16 18.80
C MET A 1 8.49 -22.06 19.83
N ASN A 2 9.81 -22.17 19.81
CA ASN A 2 10.54 -23.08 20.72
C ASN A 2 10.78 -22.40 22.09
N ASP A 3 11.28 -23.14 23.09
CA ASP A 3 11.52 -22.61 24.43
C ASP A 3 12.55 -21.47 24.47
N ASN A 4 13.52 -21.49 23.54
CA ASN A 4 14.53 -20.44 23.43
C ASN A 4 13.94 -19.13 22.87
N ASP A 5 13.07 -19.23 21.86
CA ASP A 5 12.35 -18.10 21.29
C ASP A 5 11.45 -17.43 22.34
N GLN A 6 10.75 -18.23 23.16
CA GLN A 6 9.94 -17.71 24.26
C GLN A 6 10.78 -16.99 25.31
N ARG A 7 12.00 -17.47 25.60
CA ARG A 7 12.94 -16.79 26.49
C ARG A 7 13.42 -15.47 25.91
N ILE A 8 13.82 -15.43 24.63
CA ILE A 8 14.22 -14.19 23.94
C ILE A 8 13.10 -13.16 24.01
N ARG A 9 11.88 -13.56 23.64
CA ARG A 9 10.69 -12.69 23.70
C ARG A 9 10.45 -12.14 25.10
N ARG A 10 10.48 -13.01 26.11
CA ARG A 10 10.28 -12.61 27.51
C ARG A 10 11.31 -11.59 27.98
N GLU A 11 12.60 -11.81 27.68
CA GLU A 11 13.66 -10.87 28.06
C GLU A 11 13.57 -9.56 27.28
N ALA A 12 13.19 -9.58 26.00
CA ALA A 12 12.96 -8.35 25.23
C ALA A 12 11.78 -7.54 25.80
N MET A 13 10.69 -8.20 26.19
CA MET A 13 9.57 -7.56 26.90
C MET A 13 9.96 -7.06 28.29
N ARG A 14 10.92 -7.72 28.95
CA ARG A 14 11.49 -7.26 30.23
C ARG A 14 12.24 -5.95 30.05
N LEU A 15 13.00 -5.79 28.96
CA LEU A 15 13.66 -4.53 28.61
C LEU A 15 12.64 -3.41 28.38
N ASP A 16 11.57 -3.66 27.61
CA ASP A 16 10.48 -2.68 27.42
C ASP A 16 9.94 -2.19 28.77
N ALA A 17 9.59 -3.14 29.64
CA ALA A 17 8.98 -2.82 30.92
C ALA A 17 9.97 -2.13 31.89
N LEU A 18 11.27 -2.41 31.79
CA LEU A 18 12.32 -1.71 32.56
C LEU A 18 12.57 -0.27 32.08
N GLU A 19 12.21 0.06 30.84
CA GLU A 19 12.20 1.44 30.32
C GLU A 19 10.84 2.13 30.55
N GLY A 20 9.88 1.43 31.17
CA GLY A 20 8.54 1.96 31.48
C GLY A 20 7.54 1.84 30.34
N HIS A 21 7.89 1.18 29.22
CA HIS A 21 6.95 0.98 28.12
C HIS A 21 5.78 0.09 28.54
N GLY A 22 4.56 0.50 28.19
CA GLY A 22 3.33 -0.17 28.58
C GLY A 22 2.80 0.21 29.97
N ASP A 23 3.54 1.05 30.71
CA ASP A 23 3.10 1.64 31.96
C ASP A 23 2.78 3.14 31.73
N PRO A 24 1.49 3.53 31.75
CA PRO A 24 1.07 4.88 31.37
C PRO A 24 1.62 5.98 32.28
N ASP A 25 2.00 5.66 33.51
CA ASP A 25 2.56 6.63 34.46
C ASP A 25 4.10 6.73 34.35
N MET A 26 4.75 5.72 33.76
CA MET A 26 6.22 5.60 33.69
C MET A 26 6.81 5.77 32.28
N ASP A 27 6.00 5.66 31.22
CA ASP A 27 6.49 5.71 29.83
C ASP A 27 7.29 6.99 29.53
N GLY A 28 8.56 6.81 29.18
CA GLY A 28 9.52 7.89 28.93
C GLY A 28 9.95 8.71 30.16
N ARG A 29 9.62 8.26 31.38
CA ARG A 29 9.91 8.98 32.65
C ARG A 29 10.82 8.23 33.61
N VAL A 30 11.08 6.95 33.34
CA VAL A 30 11.88 6.09 34.22
C VAL A 30 13.26 6.72 34.45
N ALA A 31 13.57 6.95 35.73
CA ALA A 31 14.86 7.44 36.19
C ALA A 31 15.68 6.32 36.85
N TRP A 32 14.99 5.32 37.41
CA TRP A 32 15.58 4.21 38.14
C TRP A 32 14.89 2.90 37.80
N ARG A 33 15.66 1.81 37.82
CA ARG A 33 15.14 0.48 37.56
C ARG A 33 15.82 -0.56 38.43
N ALA A 34 15.07 -1.59 38.80
CA ALA A 34 15.56 -2.74 39.53
C ALA A 34 14.88 -4.02 39.07
N SER A 35 15.51 -5.16 39.31
CA SER A 35 14.95 -6.47 38.96
C SER A 35 15.35 -7.56 39.94
N ASP A 36 14.43 -8.50 40.16
CA ASP A 36 14.64 -9.72 40.93
C ASP A 36 13.68 -10.81 40.40
N GLY A 37 14.24 -11.73 39.60
CA GLY A 37 13.50 -12.82 38.96
C GLY A 37 12.30 -12.35 38.14
N ASP A 38 11.11 -12.74 38.56
CA ASP A 38 9.83 -12.42 37.90
C ASP A 38 9.29 -11.05 38.31
N ASN A 39 10.05 -10.25 39.06
CA ASN A 39 9.68 -8.90 39.47
C ASN A 39 10.66 -7.88 38.91
N ILE A 40 10.10 -6.75 38.48
CA ILE A 40 10.84 -5.55 38.13
C ILE A 40 10.24 -4.35 38.84
N TRP A 41 11.08 -3.36 39.09
CA TRP A 41 10.67 -2.08 39.62
C TRP A 41 11.16 -0.99 38.69
N THR A 42 10.28 -0.05 38.38
CA THR A 42 10.60 1.20 37.70
C THR A 42 10.28 2.34 38.64
N ALA A 43 11.08 3.40 38.61
CA ALA A 43 10.79 4.58 39.40
C ALA A 43 11.08 5.87 38.63
N ALA A 44 10.23 6.87 38.85
CA ALA A 44 10.30 8.17 38.21
C ALA A 44 10.11 9.28 39.24
N ILE A 45 10.72 10.43 38.98
CA ILE A 45 10.57 11.62 39.81
C ILE A 45 9.34 12.38 39.31
N MET A 46 8.37 12.60 40.19
CA MET A 46 7.10 13.21 39.81
C MET A 46 7.23 14.73 39.77
N PRO A 47 6.94 15.39 38.63
CA PRO A 47 7.12 16.84 38.50
C PRO A 47 6.03 17.65 39.18
N ALA A 48 4.88 17.03 39.49
CA ALA A 48 3.71 17.64 40.09
C ALA A 48 2.99 16.61 40.96
N ALA A 49 2.17 17.09 41.91
CA ALA A 49 1.31 16.22 42.70
C ALA A 49 0.21 15.59 41.83
N GLY A 50 -0.20 14.37 42.17
CA GLY A 50 -1.19 13.63 41.40
C GLY A 50 -1.50 12.25 41.96
N TYR A 51 -2.12 11.43 41.11
CA TYR A 51 -2.44 10.04 41.37
C TYR A 51 -2.01 9.19 40.18
N ASP A 52 -1.50 7.99 40.46
CA ASP A 52 -1.19 7.01 39.43
C ASP A 52 -2.43 6.21 39.00
N HIS A 53 -2.26 5.27 38.07
CA HIS A 53 -3.32 4.40 37.59
C HIS A 53 -3.87 3.42 38.63
N LEU A 54 -3.17 3.20 39.75
CA LEU A 54 -3.64 2.43 40.90
C LEU A 54 -4.16 3.32 42.04
N SER A 55 -4.37 4.61 41.77
CA SER A 55 -4.85 5.61 42.73
C SER A 55 -3.91 5.89 43.91
N MET A 56 -2.61 5.64 43.74
CA MET A 56 -1.59 6.07 44.69
C MET A 56 -1.32 7.55 44.54
N ALA A 57 -1.48 8.28 45.63
CA ALA A 57 -1.15 9.70 45.69
C ALA A 57 0.36 9.90 45.76
N TYR A 58 0.84 10.97 45.13
CA TYR A 58 2.21 11.45 45.24
C TYR A 58 2.23 12.98 45.15
N ASP A 59 3.23 13.59 45.77
CA ASP A 59 3.48 15.02 45.69
C ASP A 59 4.55 15.37 44.64
N ALA A 60 4.68 16.66 44.33
CA ALA A 60 5.73 17.15 43.45
C ALA A 60 7.11 16.92 44.08
N GLY A 61 8.00 16.25 43.36
CA GLY A 61 9.37 15.92 43.79
C GLY A 61 9.52 14.52 44.39
N ASP A 62 8.42 13.86 44.73
CA ASP A 62 8.40 12.46 45.18
C ASP A 62 8.89 11.52 44.08
N THR A 63 9.35 10.35 44.50
CA THR A 63 9.69 9.27 43.59
C THR A 63 8.58 8.23 43.61
N LEU A 64 7.85 8.13 42.51
CA LEU A 64 6.85 7.09 42.29
C LEU A 64 7.59 5.82 41.85
N ILE A 65 7.25 4.69 42.45
CA ILE A 65 7.88 3.39 42.21
C ILE A 65 6.80 2.39 41.84
N HIS A 66 6.86 1.82 40.65
CA HIS A 66 5.95 0.80 40.18
C HIS A 66 6.63 -0.56 40.23
N ARG A 67 5.92 -1.57 40.76
CA ARG A 67 6.32 -2.97 40.72
C ARG A 67 5.51 -3.70 39.67
N LEU A 68 6.20 -4.25 38.68
CA LEU A 68 5.62 -5.13 37.69
C LEU A 68 6.05 -6.57 37.91
N THR A 69 5.15 -7.51 37.64
CA THR A 69 5.41 -8.95 37.76
C THR A 69 5.07 -9.66 36.45
N TRP A 70 5.91 -10.61 36.05
CA TRP A 70 5.66 -11.44 34.87
C TRP A 70 4.41 -12.30 35.04
N HIS A 71 3.55 -12.32 34.03
CA HIS A 71 2.35 -13.15 34.00
C HIS A 71 2.42 -14.21 32.88
N PRO A 72 2.76 -15.47 33.21
CA PRO A 72 3.05 -16.50 32.22
C PRO A 72 1.90 -16.77 31.24
N GLN A 73 0.64 -16.76 31.71
CA GLN A 73 -0.52 -17.07 30.87
C GLN A 73 -0.82 -16.01 29.81
N HIS A 74 -0.43 -14.75 30.07
CA HIS A 74 -0.68 -13.63 29.17
C HIS A 74 0.60 -13.15 28.48
N ALA A 75 1.75 -13.75 28.82
CA ALA A 75 3.07 -13.39 28.31
C ALA A 75 3.34 -11.88 28.38
N GLN A 76 3.07 -11.26 29.53
CA GLN A 76 3.22 -9.82 29.75
C GLN A 76 3.67 -9.49 31.17
N TRP A 77 4.33 -8.34 31.33
CA TRP A 77 4.61 -7.72 32.62
C TRP A 77 3.40 -6.87 33.03
N MET A 78 2.86 -7.10 34.22
CA MET A 78 1.71 -6.35 34.72
C MET A 78 2.07 -5.55 35.96
N LEU A 79 1.64 -4.30 36.00
CA LEU A 79 1.66 -3.48 37.22
C LEU A 79 0.85 -4.18 38.32
N ARG A 80 1.51 -4.46 39.45
CA ARG A 80 0.87 -5.14 40.59
C ARG A 80 0.77 -4.24 41.81
N ARG A 81 1.76 -3.39 41.99
CA ARG A 81 1.86 -2.51 43.15
C ARG A 81 2.55 -1.22 42.74
N THR A 82 2.28 -0.21 43.55
CA THR A 82 2.85 1.12 43.44
C THR A 82 3.24 1.57 44.84
N TYR A 83 4.32 2.33 44.93
CA TYR A 83 4.88 2.85 46.15
C TYR A 83 5.33 4.29 45.92
N THR A 84 5.18 5.15 46.93
CA THR A 84 5.69 6.52 46.88
C THR A 84 6.84 6.66 47.88
N ALA A 85 8.02 6.99 47.37
CA ALA A 85 9.18 7.37 48.18
C ALA A 85 9.23 8.90 48.28
N HIS A 86 9.11 9.41 49.50
CA HIS A 86 9.13 10.84 49.76
C HIS A 86 10.58 11.31 49.83
N HIS A 87 10.91 12.33 49.06
CA HIS A 87 12.29 12.82 48.99
C HIS A 87 12.64 13.67 50.21
N GLN A 88 13.72 13.33 50.93
CA GLN A 88 14.22 14.16 52.01
C GLN A 88 15.28 15.15 51.49
N PRO A 89 15.25 16.43 51.89
CA PRO A 89 16.28 17.39 51.50
C PRO A 89 17.69 16.91 51.88
N GLY A 90 18.55 16.72 50.87
CA GLY A 90 19.92 16.20 51.04
C GLY A 90 20.04 14.67 51.12
N GLY A 91 18.93 13.94 50.97
CA GLY A 91 18.90 12.48 50.89
C GLY A 91 19.39 11.94 49.54
N ASP A 92 19.90 10.71 49.55
CA ASP A 92 20.23 9.97 48.32
C ASP A 92 18.98 9.25 47.80
N ARG A 93 18.44 9.73 46.68
CA ARG A 93 17.24 9.17 46.04
C ARG A 93 17.36 7.69 45.72
N THR A 94 18.55 7.23 45.37
CA THR A 94 18.81 5.80 45.13
C THR A 94 18.47 4.99 46.36
N ARG A 95 18.96 5.47 47.50
CA ARG A 95 18.81 4.82 48.79
C ARG A 95 17.37 4.90 49.27
N GLU A 96 16.72 6.05 49.09
CA GLU A 96 15.29 6.23 49.41
C GLU A 96 14.42 5.23 48.62
N VAL A 97 14.69 5.04 47.33
CA VAL A 97 13.99 4.04 46.50
C VAL A 97 14.24 2.61 47.00
N LEU A 98 15.51 2.25 47.25
CA LEU A 98 15.86 0.91 47.71
C LEU A 98 15.30 0.60 49.09
N ASP A 99 15.35 1.55 50.03
CA ASP A 99 14.79 1.42 51.37
C ASP A 99 13.26 1.29 51.32
N THR A 100 12.61 2.04 50.40
CA THR A 100 11.17 1.91 50.15
C THR A 100 10.84 0.52 49.63
N ILE A 101 11.52 0.04 48.57
CA ILE A 101 11.32 -1.32 48.04
C ILE A 101 11.54 -2.36 49.13
N ALA A 102 12.63 -2.29 49.88
CA ALA A 102 12.94 -3.22 50.95
C ALA A 102 11.86 -3.23 52.04
N THR A 103 11.34 -2.06 52.43
CA THR A 103 10.24 -1.96 53.42
C THR A 103 8.99 -2.70 52.93
N TRP A 104 8.61 -2.50 51.66
CA TRP A 104 7.39 -3.08 51.09
C TRP A 104 7.53 -4.56 50.69
N GLU A 105 8.75 -5.02 50.41
CA GLU A 105 9.10 -6.41 50.11
C GLU A 105 9.68 -7.15 51.34
N GLN A 106 9.32 -6.70 52.55
CA GLN A 106 9.60 -7.37 53.83
C GLN A 106 11.09 -7.61 54.11
N GLY A 107 11.92 -6.63 53.78
CA GLY A 107 13.37 -6.62 53.98
C GLY A 107 14.17 -7.17 52.80
N THR A 108 13.51 -7.57 51.70
CA THR A 108 14.19 -8.10 50.52
C THR A 108 14.63 -6.97 49.60
N ALA A 109 15.93 -6.79 49.43
CA ALA A 109 16.48 -5.86 48.45
C ALA A 109 16.48 -6.51 47.05
N PRO A 110 16.27 -5.73 45.97
CA PRO A 110 16.32 -6.26 44.61
C PRO A 110 17.71 -6.78 44.27
N ALA A 111 17.77 -7.87 43.49
CA ALA A 111 19.02 -8.52 43.11
C ALA A 111 19.92 -7.66 42.22
N ALA A 112 19.33 -6.79 41.39
CA ALA A 112 20.03 -5.83 40.56
C ALA A 112 19.27 -4.50 40.52
N TYR A 113 19.99 -3.38 40.50
CA TYR A 113 19.43 -2.04 40.30
C TYR A 113 20.42 -1.15 39.55
N ALA A 114 19.89 -0.19 38.79
CA ALA A 114 20.67 0.80 38.06
C ALA A 114 19.82 2.05 37.74
N PRO A 115 20.45 3.22 37.52
CA PRO A 115 19.79 4.33 36.85
C PRO A 115 19.29 3.94 35.45
N ALA A 116 18.30 4.67 34.95
CA ALA A 116 17.82 4.50 33.57
C ALA A 116 18.97 4.68 32.55
N GLY A 117 18.93 3.91 31.46
CA GLY A 117 19.99 3.89 30.44
C GLY A 117 21.29 3.16 30.83
N GLN A 118 21.49 2.78 32.10
CA GLN A 118 22.66 1.97 32.51
C GLN A 118 22.31 0.48 32.61
N PRO A 119 23.21 -0.43 32.17
CA PRO A 119 22.95 -1.86 32.23
C PRO A 119 22.82 -2.35 33.68
N LEU A 120 21.85 -3.22 33.94
CA LEU A 120 21.64 -3.84 35.25
C LEU A 120 22.77 -4.84 35.55
N PRO A 121 23.54 -4.65 36.64
CA PRO A 121 24.60 -5.57 37.03
C PRO A 121 23.99 -6.88 37.54
N ASN A 122 24.23 -8.00 36.84
CA ASN A 122 23.74 -9.37 37.15
C ASN A 122 22.40 -9.84 36.56
N ASP A 123 21.95 -9.29 35.43
CA ASP A 123 20.89 -9.91 34.65
C ASP A 123 21.35 -11.19 33.91
N ARG A 124 21.69 -12.24 34.64
CA ARG A 124 22.15 -13.53 34.08
C ARG A 124 20.98 -14.45 33.74
N THR A 125 19.97 -13.95 33.04
CA THR A 125 18.90 -14.78 32.43
C THR A 125 19.41 -15.61 31.23
N GLY A 126 20.67 -15.40 30.82
CA GLY A 126 21.40 -16.18 29.81
C GLY A 126 21.10 -15.78 28.37
N VAL A 127 20.15 -14.87 28.15
CA VAL A 127 19.81 -14.26 26.87
C VAL A 127 19.83 -12.76 27.06
N GLN A 128 20.56 -12.03 26.22
CA GLN A 128 20.64 -10.56 26.29
C GLN A 128 20.16 -9.97 24.97
N PRO A 129 18.87 -9.59 24.89
CA PRO A 129 18.37 -8.84 23.75
C PRO A 129 19.05 -7.47 23.69
N THR A 130 19.28 -6.98 22.47
CA THR A 130 19.86 -5.66 22.20
C THR A 130 18.81 -4.54 22.22
N MET A 131 17.52 -4.90 22.19
CA MET A 131 16.40 -3.95 22.22
C MET A 131 15.14 -4.58 22.79
N GLY A 132 14.18 -3.72 23.10
CA GLY A 132 12.84 -4.08 23.53
C GLY A 132 12.03 -4.82 22.47
N TRP A 133 11.01 -5.57 22.90
CA TRP A 133 10.14 -6.35 22.01
C TRP A 133 9.26 -5.44 21.14
N ALA A 134 8.76 -4.33 21.68
CA ALA A 134 7.95 -3.37 20.92
C ALA A 134 8.73 -2.78 19.73
N ASP A 135 9.96 -2.33 19.96
CA ASP A 135 10.84 -1.82 18.91
C ASP A 135 11.25 -2.89 17.90
N ALA A 136 11.56 -4.09 18.38
CA ALA A 136 11.89 -5.23 17.51
C ALA A 136 10.72 -5.59 16.58
N MET A 137 9.48 -5.62 17.10
CA MET A 137 8.27 -5.85 16.32
C MET A 137 8.04 -4.74 15.29
N ALA A 138 8.17 -3.47 15.69
CA ALA A 138 8.00 -2.34 14.78
C ALA A 138 9.04 -2.36 13.64
N GLN A 139 10.30 -2.73 13.94
CA GLN A 139 11.34 -2.91 12.92
C GLN A 139 11.05 -4.12 12.03
N ALA A 140 10.63 -5.25 12.62
CA ALA A 140 10.29 -6.47 11.90
C ALA A 140 9.14 -6.24 10.91
N GLU A 141 8.08 -5.52 11.30
CA GLU A 141 6.98 -5.19 10.40
C GLU A 141 7.45 -4.33 9.23
N ARG A 142 8.27 -3.31 9.48
CA ARG A 142 8.83 -2.47 8.41
C ARG A 142 9.68 -3.27 7.43
N LEU A 143 10.55 -4.14 7.94
CA LEU A 143 11.42 -5.00 7.13
C LEU A 143 10.62 -6.04 6.35
N ALA A 144 9.67 -6.71 6.99
CA ALA A 144 8.81 -7.69 6.33
C ALA A 144 7.99 -7.05 5.20
N ARG A 145 7.47 -5.83 5.40
CA ARG A 145 6.78 -5.05 4.34
C ARG A 145 7.69 -4.72 3.16
N ALA A 146 8.95 -4.42 3.41
CA ALA A 146 9.90 -4.05 2.36
C ALA A 146 10.44 -5.26 1.57
N LEU A 147 10.55 -6.43 2.20
CA LEU A 147 11.23 -7.59 1.64
C LEU A 147 10.30 -8.65 1.03
N THR A 148 9.01 -8.63 1.39
CA THR A 148 8.04 -9.64 0.93
C THR A 148 7.40 -9.24 -0.39
N ASP A 149 7.16 -10.21 -1.27
CA ASP A 149 6.41 -10.00 -2.51
C ASP A 149 5.01 -9.42 -2.21
N PRO A 150 4.54 -8.38 -2.93
CA PRO A 150 3.24 -7.76 -2.65
C PRO A 150 2.05 -8.72 -2.73
N ASP A 151 2.11 -9.76 -3.56
CA ASP A 151 1.02 -10.74 -3.65
C ASP A 151 1.02 -11.70 -2.46
N GLU A 152 2.21 -12.12 -1.99
CA GLU A 152 2.39 -12.92 -0.76
C GLU A 152 1.97 -12.14 0.47
N MET A 153 2.41 -10.88 0.59
CA MET A 153 2.01 -9.95 1.64
C MET A 153 0.49 -9.79 1.71
N ARG A 154 -0.14 -9.51 0.56
CA ARG A 154 -1.59 -9.36 0.46
C ARG A 154 -2.31 -10.63 0.90
N ALA A 155 -1.87 -11.80 0.43
CA ALA A 155 -2.46 -13.07 0.81
C ALA A 155 -2.30 -13.37 2.30
N ALA A 156 -1.11 -13.11 2.87
CA ALA A 156 -0.82 -13.29 4.28
C ALA A 156 -1.70 -12.39 5.16
N LEU A 157 -1.89 -11.13 4.79
CA LEU A 157 -2.74 -10.19 5.52
C LEU A 157 -4.24 -10.47 5.33
N MET A 158 -4.67 -10.92 4.15
CA MET A 158 -6.04 -11.40 3.94
C MET A 158 -6.31 -12.67 4.77
N GLN A 159 -5.35 -13.60 4.84
CA GLN A 159 -5.45 -14.76 5.71
C GLN A 159 -5.51 -14.33 7.19
N GLN A 160 -4.68 -13.37 7.61
CA GLN A 160 -4.72 -12.85 8.98
C GLN A 160 -6.11 -12.32 9.35
N ARG A 161 -6.80 -11.64 8.42
CA ARG A 161 -8.18 -11.19 8.63
C ARG A 161 -9.17 -12.34 8.73
N LEU A 162 -9.00 -13.39 7.92
CA LEU A 162 -9.82 -14.59 8.02
C LEU A 162 -9.58 -15.34 9.36
N ASP A 163 -8.33 -15.45 9.81
CA ASP A 163 -7.97 -16.10 11.09
C ASP A 163 -8.53 -15.34 12.31
N GLN A 164 -8.68 -14.01 12.20
CA GLN A 164 -9.27 -13.16 13.24
C GLN A 164 -10.80 -13.18 13.24
N ALA A 165 -11.42 -13.66 12.16
CA ALA A 165 -12.87 -13.69 12.02
C ALA A 165 -13.49 -14.75 12.94
N ARG A 166 -14.75 -14.55 13.30
CA ARG A 166 -15.53 -15.57 14.00
C ARG A 166 -15.88 -16.70 13.04
N HIS A 167 -15.48 -17.92 13.39
CA HIS A 167 -15.82 -19.12 12.64
C HIS A 167 -17.13 -19.77 13.12
N PRO A 168 -17.91 -20.40 12.23
CA PRO A 168 -17.62 -20.57 10.80
C PRO A 168 -17.78 -19.26 10.03
N ALA A 169 -16.93 -19.06 9.01
CA ALA A 169 -16.90 -17.83 8.20
C ALA A 169 -16.83 -18.15 6.71
N SER A 170 -17.70 -17.55 5.91
CA SER A 170 -17.57 -17.56 4.45
C SER A 170 -16.75 -16.36 4.00
N TRP A 171 -15.95 -16.52 2.95
CA TRP A 171 -15.03 -15.50 2.48
C TRP A 171 -15.03 -15.41 0.95
N LEU A 172 -14.87 -14.20 0.43
CA LEU A 172 -14.79 -13.94 -1.01
C LEU A 172 -13.68 -12.94 -1.30
N VAL A 173 -12.76 -13.29 -2.20
CA VAL A 173 -11.74 -12.36 -2.72
C VAL A 173 -12.22 -11.81 -4.05
N GLU A 174 -12.24 -10.49 -4.15
CA GLU A 174 -12.77 -9.77 -5.30
C GLU A 174 -11.70 -8.83 -5.89
N ASP A 175 -11.65 -8.79 -7.23
CA ASP A 175 -10.90 -7.79 -7.99
C ASP A 175 -11.86 -6.71 -8.50
N TYR A 176 -11.57 -5.46 -8.14
CA TYR A 176 -12.37 -4.28 -8.45
C TYR A 176 -11.86 -3.48 -9.67
N GLY A 177 -10.78 -3.94 -10.31
CA GLY A 177 -10.08 -3.23 -11.39
C GLY A 177 -9.16 -2.11 -10.89
N ILE A 178 -8.19 -1.71 -11.74
CA ILE A 178 -7.11 -0.75 -11.40
C ILE A 178 -6.48 -1.12 -10.05
N GLY A 179 -5.91 -2.33 -9.95
CA GLY A 179 -5.09 -2.80 -8.83
C GLY A 179 -5.75 -2.86 -7.45
N GLY A 180 -7.07 -2.68 -7.36
CA GLY A 180 -7.82 -2.77 -6.12
C GLY A 180 -8.37 -4.17 -5.93
N MET A 181 -7.95 -4.85 -4.86
CA MET A 181 -8.52 -6.13 -4.45
C MET A 181 -9.01 -6.07 -3.01
N GLY A 182 -10.05 -6.83 -2.70
CA GLY A 182 -10.60 -6.87 -1.37
C GLY A 182 -11.09 -8.25 -0.99
N LEU A 183 -11.16 -8.46 0.32
CA LEU A 183 -11.69 -9.65 0.97
C LEU A 183 -13.02 -9.28 1.61
N TYR A 184 -14.07 -10.02 1.32
CA TYR A 184 -15.30 -10.02 2.09
C TYR A 184 -15.27 -11.19 3.07
N LEU A 185 -15.69 -10.93 4.29
CA LEU A 185 -15.86 -11.91 5.37
C LEU A 185 -17.33 -11.91 5.77
N VAL A 186 -17.93 -13.10 5.84
CA VAL A 186 -19.29 -13.36 6.31
C VAL A 186 -19.18 -14.27 7.52
N GLU A 187 -19.22 -13.68 8.71
CA GLU A 187 -19.09 -14.35 10.00
C GLU A 187 -20.46 -14.87 10.45
N TRP A 188 -20.62 -16.18 10.57
CA TRP A 188 -21.91 -16.78 10.90
C TRP A 188 -22.11 -16.86 12.42
N HIS A 189 -23.25 -16.35 12.90
CA HIS A 189 -23.71 -16.56 14.26
C HIS A 189 -24.62 -17.77 14.31
N THR A 190 -24.27 -18.75 15.14
CA THR A 190 -24.87 -20.08 15.07
C THR A 190 -25.60 -20.44 16.37
N GLN A 191 -26.68 -21.20 16.22
CA GLN A 191 -27.35 -21.91 17.30
C GLN A 191 -27.36 -23.40 16.94
N GLY A 192 -26.44 -24.17 17.53
CA GLY A 192 -26.19 -25.54 17.09
C GLY A 192 -25.66 -25.56 15.64
N ASN A 193 -26.25 -26.40 14.79
CA ASN A 193 -25.85 -26.54 13.38
C ASN A 193 -26.54 -25.55 12.41
N THR A 194 -27.20 -24.52 12.95
CA THR A 194 -27.98 -23.56 12.18
C THR A 194 -27.38 -22.17 12.36
N ALA A 195 -27.04 -21.50 11.27
CA ALA A 195 -26.73 -20.07 11.32
C ALA A 195 -28.05 -19.29 11.45
N ILE A 196 -28.12 -18.41 12.43
CA ILE A 196 -29.30 -17.60 12.79
C ILE A 196 -29.14 -16.12 12.40
N SER A 197 -27.90 -15.67 12.25
CA SER A 197 -27.56 -14.35 11.71
C SER A 197 -26.12 -14.38 11.22
N TYR A 198 -25.70 -13.32 10.54
CA TYR A 198 -24.31 -13.16 10.11
C TYR A 198 -23.87 -11.71 10.14
N ARG A 199 -22.57 -11.49 10.29
CA ARG A 199 -21.91 -10.20 10.11
C ARG A 199 -21.12 -10.20 8.81
N VAL A 200 -21.27 -9.16 7.99
CA VAL A 200 -20.43 -8.97 6.79
C VAL A 200 -19.42 -7.86 7.03
N THR A 201 -18.15 -8.14 6.74
CA THR A 201 -17.05 -7.17 6.80
C THR A 201 -16.32 -7.14 5.46
N ARG A 202 -16.03 -5.95 4.93
CA ARG A 202 -15.19 -5.77 3.75
C ARG A 202 -13.80 -5.27 4.17
N CYS A 203 -12.76 -5.95 3.74
CA CYS A 203 -11.37 -5.63 3.99
C CYS A 203 -10.66 -5.32 2.65
N ASP A 204 -10.27 -4.08 2.43
CA ASP A 204 -9.60 -3.67 1.20
C ASP A 204 -8.07 -3.66 1.38
N TRP A 205 -7.37 -4.22 0.39
CA TRP A 205 -5.92 -4.15 0.30
C TRP A 205 -5.47 -2.79 -0.23
N ASN A 206 -4.58 -2.12 0.51
CA ASN A 206 -3.88 -0.94 0.03
C ASN A 206 -2.44 -1.30 -0.38
N PRO A 207 -2.13 -1.37 -1.69
CA PRO A 207 -0.78 -1.67 -2.16
C PRO A 207 0.23 -0.58 -1.77
N ASP A 208 -0.21 0.65 -1.53
CA ASP A 208 0.69 1.79 -1.26
C ASP A 208 1.28 1.78 0.14
N THR A 209 0.50 1.31 1.12
CA THR A 209 0.91 1.22 2.53
C THR A 209 1.21 -0.21 2.94
N ALA A 210 0.99 -1.17 2.04
CA ALA A 210 0.99 -2.60 2.33
C ALA A 210 0.08 -2.94 3.54
N THR A 211 -1.07 -2.28 3.67
CA THR A 211 -2.00 -2.49 4.78
C THR A 211 -3.36 -2.99 4.30
N MET A 212 -4.03 -3.74 5.15
CA MET A 212 -5.45 -4.02 5.02
C MET A 212 -6.23 -2.95 5.77
N ARG A 213 -7.25 -2.38 5.14
CA ARG A 213 -8.19 -1.46 5.78
C ARG A 213 -9.58 -2.03 5.70
N ASP A 214 -10.23 -2.14 6.85
CA ASP A 214 -11.62 -2.56 6.91
C ASP A 214 -12.49 -1.37 6.50
N PHE A 215 -13.40 -1.58 5.54
CA PHE A 215 -14.20 -0.53 4.92
C PHE A 215 -15.68 -0.70 5.30
N ALA A 216 -16.22 0.36 5.91
CA ALA A 216 -17.55 0.92 5.67
C ALA A 216 -18.78 0.01 5.73
N HIS A 217 -19.05 -0.64 6.87
CA HIS A 217 -20.39 -1.05 7.36
C HIS A 217 -20.43 -2.52 7.76
N SER A 218 -20.24 -2.79 9.05
CA SER A 218 -20.52 -4.11 9.63
C SER A 218 -22.00 -4.14 10.00
N GLU A 219 -22.79 -4.97 9.32
CA GLU A 219 -24.20 -5.16 9.66
C GLU A 219 -24.46 -6.61 10.06
N THR A 220 -25.31 -6.79 11.06
CA THR A 220 -25.83 -8.10 11.42
C THR A 220 -27.15 -8.31 10.69
N LEU A 221 -27.23 -9.38 9.91
CA LEU A 221 -28.41 -9.72 9.11
C LEU A 221 -28.96 -11.07 9.55
N ASP A 222 -30.28 -11.19 9.58
CA ASP A 222 -30.95 -12.43 9.97
C ASP A 222 -30.89 -13.47 8.86
N CYS A 223 -30.70 -14.73 9.26
CA CYS A 223 -30.79 -15.88 8.36
C CYS A 223 -31.24 -17.12 9.13
N ARG A 224 -31.68 -18.17 8.44
CA ARG A 224 -31.87 -19.49 9.05
C ARG A 224 -31.44 -20.54 8.04
N ILE A 225 -30.17 -20.88 8.07
CA ILE A 225 -29.57 -21.83 7.13
C ILE A 225 -28.80 -22.90 7.90
N ARG A 226 -28.72 -24.10 7.34
CA ARG A 226 -27.94 -25.17 7.96
C ARG A 226 -26.49 -25.10 7.51
N LEU A 227 -25.56 -25.29 8.44
CA LEU A 227 -24.12 -25.23 8.14
C LEU A 227 -23.63 -26.45 7.34
N ASP A 228 -24.36 -27.57 7.40
CA ASP A 228 -24.07 -28.79 6.65
C ASP A 228 -24.65 -28.78 5.22
N ASP A 229 -25.33 -27.70 4.83
CA ASP A 229 -25.71 -27.44 3.44
C ASP A 229 -24.75 -26.42 2.81
N PRO A 230 -23.66 -26.88 2.16
CA PRO A 230 -22.66 -25.97 1.59
C PRO A 230 -23.20 -25.14 0.43
N THR A 231 -24.28 -25.58 -0.24
CA THR A 231 -24.85 -24.88 -1.39
C THR A 231 -25.70 -23.71 -0.91
N GLU A 232 -26.53 -23.95 0.11
CA GLU A 232 -27.33 -22.89 0.74
C GLU A 232 -26.43 -21.85 1.41
N LEU A 233 -25.37 -22.30 2.09
CA LEU A 233 -24.39 -21.44 2.76
C LEU A 233 -23.61 -20.54 1.77
N ASP A 234 -23.11 -21.09 0.65
CA ASP A 234 -22.42 -20.29 -0.39
C ASP A 234 -23.40 -19.31 -1.07
N THR A 235 -24.63 -19.74 -1.33
CA THR A 235 -25.67 -18.88 -1.91
C THR A 235 -25.98 -17.71 -0.99
N GLN A 236 -26.18 -17.97 0.30
CA GLN A 236 -26.45 -16.91 1.28
C GLN A 236 -25.25 -15.98 1.46
N ALA A 237 -24.01 -16.52 1.46
CA ALA A 237 -22.81 -15.71 1.54
C ALA A 237 -22.69 -14.74 0.35
N ARG A 238 -22.99 -15.20 -0.87
CA ARG A 238 -22.98 -14.34 -2.06
C ARG A 238 -24.05 -13.25 -1.99
N GLN A 239 -25.27 -13.59 -1.58
CA GLN A 239 -26.35 -12.62 -1.39
C GLN A 239 -25.98 -11.55 -0.34
N ALA A 240 -25.37 -11.98 0.76
CA ALA A 240 -24.85 -11.09 1.80
C ALA A 240 -23.81 -10.10 1.26
N VAL A 241 -22.85 -10.60 0.46
CA VAL A 241 -21.84 -9.76 -0.19
C VAL A 241 -22.45 -8.82 -1.23
N ASP A 242 -23.39 -9.30 -2.05
CA ASP A 242 -24.05 -8.48 -3.06
C ASP A 242 -24.89 -7.35 -2.42
N LEU A 243 -25.56 -7.64 -1.30
CA LEU A 243 -26.28 -6.62 -0.52
C LEU A 243 -25.31 -5.58 0.08
N MET A 244 -24.21 -6.04 0.68
CA MET A 244 -23.17 -5.16 1.20
C MET A 244 -22.57 -4.29 0.10
N ARG A 245 -22.30 -4.87 -1.08
CA ARG A 245 -21.84 -4.15 -2.27
C ARG A 245 -22.85 -3.10 -2.71
N ALA A 246 -24.13 -3.46 -2.87
CA ALA A 246 -25.17 -2.52 -3.27
C ALA A 246 -25.28 -1.33 -2.29
N ARG A 247 -25.09 -1.57 -0.98
CA ARG A 247 -25.06 -0.51 0.04
C ARG A 247 -23.83 0.38 -0.10
N LEU A 248 -22.65 -0.19 -0.30
CA LEU A 248 -21.42 0.57 -0.56
C LEU A 248 -21.54 1.39 -1.84
N ASP A 249 -22.09 0.82 -2.91
CA ASP A 249 -22.33 1.50 -4.17
C ASP A 249 -23.34 2.64 -4.00
N HIS A 250 -24.35 2.44 -3.14
CA HIS A 250 -25.29 3.50 -2.77
C HIS A 250 -24.63 4.61 -1.95
N ALA A 251 -23.76 4.28 -0.99
CA ALA A 251 -23.10 5.24 -0.09
C ALA A 251 -21.94 6.01 -0.75
N TYR A 252 -21.19 5.35 -1.64
CA TYR A 252 -19.92 5.86 -2.20
C TYR A 252 -19.93 6.00 -3.74
N GLY A 253 -20.96 5.48 -4.42
CA GLY A 253 -21.12 5.53 -5.88
C GLY A 253 -20.37 4.42 -6.63
N ALA A 254 -21.07 3.77 -7.57
CA ALA A 254 -20.52 2.84 -8.55
C ALA A 254 -20.81 3.32 -9.99
N PRO A 255 -19.85 3.25 -10.94
CA PRO A 255 -20.19 3.37 -12.35
C PRO A 255 -21.04 2.17 -12.80
N GLU A 256 -21.98 2.40 -13.73
CA GLU A 256 -22.90 1.39 -14.28
C GLU A 256 -22.18 0.17 -14.90
N ASP A 257 -20.89 0.32 -15.24
CA ASP A 257 -20.08 -0.68 -15.94
C ASP A 257 -19.07 -1.42 -15.04
N MET A 258 -19.22 -1.29 -13.70
CA MET A 258 -18.30 -1.90 -12.74
C MET A 258 -18.38 -3.43 -12.80
N ARG A 259 -17.27 -4.09 -13.15
CA ARG A 259 -17.17 -5.56 -13.13
C ARG A 259 -16.53 -6.03 -11.83
N HIS A 260 -17.38 -6.53 -10.94
CA HIS A 260 -16.99 -7.22 -9.71
C HIS A 260 -16.62 -8.66 -10.06
N THR A 261 -15.33 -8.98 -10.04
CA THR A 261 -14.89 -10.34 -10.37
C THR A 261 -14.49 -11.06 -9.09
N THR A 262 -15.35 -11.97 -8.62
CA THR A 262 -14.97 -12.92 -7.58
C THR A 262 -13.87 -13.82 -8.13
N MET A 263 -12.69 -13.73 -7.54
CA MET A 263 -11.54 -14.53 -7.92
C MET A 263 -11.50 -15.86 -7.19
N ARG A 264 -11.79 -15.82 -5.89
CA ARG A 264 -11.78 -16.98 -4.99
C ARG A 264 -12.88 -16.81 -3.96
N ALA A 265 -13.48 -17.91 -3.53
CA ALA A 265 -14.45 -17.93 -2.45
C ALA A 265 -14.38 -19.28 -1.74
N GLY A 266 -14.87 -19.32 -0.51
CA GLY A 266 -14.99 -20.54 0.26
C GLY A 266 -15.61 -20.30 1.62
N THR A 267 -15.76 -21.37 2.39
CA THR A 267 -16.16 -21.32 3.79
C THR A 267 -15.08 -22.00 4.62
N SER A 268 -14.70 -21.34 5.71
CA SER A 268 -13.75 -21.85 6.69
C SER A 268 -14.48 -22.15 7.99
N MET A 269 -14.43 -23.42 8.40
CA MET A 269 -15.08 -23.88 9.63
C MET A 269 -14.22 -23.62 10.86
N THR A 270 -12.91 -23.50 10.68
CA THR A 270 -11.93 -23.28 11.76
C THR A 270 -10.75 -22.44 11.27
N THR A 271 -10.04 -21.82 12.20
CA THR A 271 -8.80 -21.07 11.92
C THR A 271 -7.64 -21.92 11.39
N ALA A 272 -7.74 -23.26 11.46
CA ALA A 272 -6.73 -24.16 10.91
C ALA A 272 -6.80 -24.23 9.38
N GLU A 273 -7.96 -23.97 8.80
CA GLU A 273 -8.15 -23.91 7.36
C GLU A 273 -7.60 -22.56 6.87
N ARG A 274 -6.39 -22.58 6.30
CA ARG A 274 -5.66 -21.40 5.81
C ARG A 274 -5.62 -21.30 4.28
N PRO A 275 -6.79 -21.20 3.61
CA PRO A 275 -6.88 -21.33 2.17
C PRO A 275 -6.26 -20.15 1.40
N LEU A 276 -6.18 -18.96 2.00
CA LEU A 276 -5.73 -17.76 1.30
C LEU A 276 -4.21 -17.71 1.13
N LEU A 277 -3.47 -18.49 1.90
CA LEU A 277 -2.01 -18.61 1.77
C LEU A 277 -1.58 -19.36 0.50
N ASP A 278 -2.42 -20.22 -0.07
CA ASP A 278 -2.14 -20.84 -1.37
C ASP A 278 -2.40 -19.83 -2.50
N LEU A 279 -1.34 -19.43 -3.20
CA LEU A 279 -1.37 -18.50 -4.32
C LEU A 279 -1.56 -19.21 -5.68
N GLY A 280 -1.53 -20.54 -5.69
CA GLY A 280 -1.53 -21.36 -6.90
C GLY A 280 -0.16 -21.47 -7.56
N GLY A 281 0.01 -22.46 -8.44
CA GLY A 281 1.26 -22.69 -9.16
C GLY A 281 2.44 -23.13 -8.27
N GLY A 282 2.15 -23.71 -7.11
CA GLY A 282 3.16 -24.13 -6.12
C GLY A 282 3.70 -23.00 -5.25
N ARG A 283 3.20 -21.77 -5.38
CA ARG A 283 3.53 -20.64 -4.51
C ARG A 283 2.65 -20.64 -3.27
N HIS A 284 3.25 -20.40 -2.11
CA HIS A 284 2.56 -20.31 -0.83
C HIS A 284 3.07 -19.09 -0.07
N ALA A 285 2.16 -18.25 0.41
CA ALA A 285 2.48 -17.14 1.29
C ALA A 285 2.71 -17.65 2.72
N THR A 286 3.65 -17.06 3.44
CA THR A 286 3.85 -17.35 4.86
C THR A 286 2.79 -16.68 5.72
N ASP A 287 2.51 -17.26 6.89
CA ASP A 287 1.71 -16.59 7.92
C ASP A 287 2.38 -15.27 8.34
N TRP A 288 1.64 -14.16 8.23
CA TRP A 288 2.17 -12.82 8.47
C TRP A 288 2.68 -12.65 9.90
N THR A 289 1.87 -13.03 10.89
CA THR A 289 2.20 -12.88 12.30
C THR A 289 3.44 -13.68 12.66
N THR A 290 3.54 -14.92 12.19
CA THR A 290 4.69 -15.80 12.41
C THR A 290 5.94 -15.24 11.76
N THR A 291 5.84 -14.72 10.53
CA THR A 291 6.97 -14.10 9.82
C THR A 291 7.48 -12.87 10.57
N VAL A 292 6.58 -11.99 11.00
CA VAL A 292 6.94 -10.79 11.78
C VAL A 292 7.54 -11.18 13.13
N GLU A 293 6.92 -12.10 13.88
CA GLU A 293 7.42 -12.54 15.20
C GLU A 293 8.81 -13.19 15.10
N HIS A 294 9.05 -14.06 14.11
CA HIS A 294 10.35 -14.70 13.92
C HIS A 294 11.43 -13.69 13.51
N THR A 295 11.06 -12.71 12.68
CA THR A 295 11.93 -11.60 12.30
C THR A 295 12.24 -10.71 13.51
N ALA A 296 11.25 -10.43 14.36
CA ALA A 296 11.41 -9.65 15.58
C ALA A 296 12.34 -10.34 16.59
N LEU A 297 12.24 -11.66 16.76
CA LEU A 297 13.17 -12.43 17.59
C LEU A 297 14.63 -12.27 17.12
N SER A 298 14.86 -12.29 15.80
CA SER A 298 16.20 -12.10 15.22
C SER A 298 16.72 -10.68 15.48
N ILE A 299 15.88 -9.68 15.23
CA ILE A 299 16.20 -8.25 15.45
C ILE A 299 16.46 -7.96 16.93
N ALA A 300 15.65 -8.53 17.83
CA ALA A 300 15.82 -8.37 19.27
C ALA A 300 17.18 -8.90 19.75
N MET A 301 17.76 -9.89 19.04
CA MET A 301 19.10 -10.41 19.31
C MET A 301 20.22 -9.67 18.54
N GLY A 302 19.90 -8.54 17.91
CA GLY A 302 20.86 -7.75 17.12
C GLY A 302 21.22 -8.39 15.78
N GLN A 303 20.49 -9.42 15.34
CA GLN A 303 20.72 -10.08 14.05
C GLN A 303 19.97 -9.31 12.97
N THR A 304 20.67 -8.96 11.90
CA THR A 304 20.01 -8.42 10.70
C THR A 304 19.41 -9.59 9.93
N PRO A 305 18.08 -9.64 9.72
CA PRO A 305 17.47 -10.65 8.86
C PRO A 305 17.97 -10.43 7.42
N GLY A 306 19.03 -11.14 7.04
CA GLY A 306 19.51 -11.14 5.67
C GLY A 306 18.48 -11.83 4.78
N ARG A 307 18.30 -11.33 3.55
CA ARG A 307 17.69 -12.10 2.47
C ARG A 307 18.39 -13.46 2.44
N SER A 308 17.69 -14.54 2.76
CA SER A 308 18.20 -15.90 2.56
C SER A 308 18.43 -16.10 1.07
N MET A 309 19.63 -15.76 0.61
CA MET A 309 20.14 -16.25 -0.65
C MET A 309 20.37 -17.75 -0.48
N PRO A 310 19.94 -18.60 -1.42
CA PRO A 310 20.32 -20.01 -1.38
C PRO A 310 21.85 -20.11 -1.35
N ALA A 311 22.35 -21.00 -0.48
CA ALA A 311 23.77 -21.16 -0.21
C ALA A 311 24.60 -21.31 -1.51
N PRO A 312 25.81 -20.73 -1.58
CA PRO A 312 26.67 -20.83 -2.74
C PRO A 312 27.10 -22.29 -2.93
N GLN A 313 26.58 -22.93 -3.97
CA GLN A 313 27.27 -24.09 -4.54
C GLN A 313 28.61 -23.60 -5.09
N ALA A 314 29.64 -24.37 -4.72
CA ALA A 314 31.05 -24.06 -4.87
C ALA A 314 31.42 -23.50 -6.24
N ALA A 315 32.38 -22.57 -6.18
CA ALA A 315 33.13 -21.97 -7.28
C ALA A 315 33.34 -22.92 -8.48
N ALA A 316 32.65 -22.61 -9.58
CA ALA A 316 33.11 -22.95 -10.92
C ALA A 316 33.33 -21.62 -11.65
N GLU A 317 34.57 -21.15 -11.53
CA GLU A 317 35.32 -20.30 -12.45
C GLU A 317 34.61 -19.09 -13.08
N ALA A 318 35.07 -17.92 -12.63
CA ALA A 318 34.92 -16.67 -13.35
C ALA A 318 35.50 -16.78 -14.77
N MET A 319 34.67 -16.49 -15.77
CA MET A 319 35.12 -16.02 -17.09
C MET A 319 34.28 -14.81 -17.52
N PRO A 320 34.86 -13.92 -18.31
CA PRO A 320 34.64 -12.48 -18.21
C PRO A 320 33.39 -12.01 -18.94
N ASP A 321 33.01 -10.80 -18.57
CA ASP A 321 32.10 -9.88 -19.25
C ASP A 321 32.08 -10.14 -20.76
N SER A 322 31.02 -10.80 -21.23
CA SER A 322 30.82 -11.05 -22.65
C SER A 322 29.79 -10.07 -23.19
N PRO A 323 30.06 -9.44 -24.35
CA PRO A 323 29.32 -8.29 -24.84
C PRO A 323 27.87 -8.67 -25.18
N ARG A 324 26.98 -7.66 -25.18
CA ARG A 324 25.67 -7.73 -25.86
C ARG A 324 25.87 -8.31 -27.27
N LEU A 325 25.63 -9.61 -27.42
CA LEU A 325 25.71 -10.30 -28.70
C LEU A 325 24.49 -9.92 -29.58
N PRO A 326 24.66 -9.87 -30.92
CA PRO A 326 23.60 -9.50 -31.84
C PRO A 326 22.49 -10.57 -31.91
N ARG A 327 21.30 -10.12 -32.37
CA ARG A 327 20.14 -10.89 -32.89
C ARG A 327 20.34 -12.42 -33.00
N PRO A 328 19.45 -13.26 -32.44
CA PRO A 328 19.14 -14.51 -33.11
C PRO A 328 18.25 -14.20 -34.32
N SER A 329 18.86 -14.00 -35.48
CA SER A 329 18.33 -14.68 -36.67
C SER A 329 18.31 -16.15 -36.30
N THR A 330 17.13 -16.76 -36.13
CA THR A 330 17.12 -18.21 -35.96
C THR A 330 17.69 -18.80 -37.25
N ALA A 331 18.83 -19.47 -37.14
CA ALA A 331 19.59 -20.07 -38.24
C ALA A 331 18.82 -21.16 -39.04
N ASN A 332 17.50 -21.30 -38.82
CA ASN A 332 16.64 -22.35 -39.37
C ASN A 332 15.38 -21.82 -40.08
N GLY A 333 15.20 -20.49 -40.25
CA GLY A 333 14.09 -19.92 -41.03
C GLY A 333 12.68 -20.17 -40.46
N ARG A 334 12.56 -20.42 -39.14
CA ARG A 334 11.27 -20.71 -38.48
C ARG A 334 10.67 -19.42 -37.89
N PRO A 335 9.37 -19.16 -38.05
CA PRO A 335 8.73 -18.02 -37.40
C PRO A 335 8.84 -18.10 -35.88
N ALA A 336 9.21 -16.99 -35.25
CA ALA A 336 9.39 -16.92 -33.81
C ALA A 336 9.02 -15.53 -33.28
N MET A 337 8.49 -15.49 -32.06
CA MET A 337 8.20 -14.25 -31.34
C MET A 337 8.68 -14.35 -29.90
N ARG A 338 9.17 -13.22 -29.36
CA ARG A 338 9.39 -13.05 -27.92
C ARG A 338 8.17 -12.40 -27.32
N VAL A 339 7.67 -12.98 -26.24
CA VAL A 339 6.49 -12.49 -25.55
C VAL A 339 6.80 -12.33 -24.07
N PRO A 340 6.55 -11.15 -23.46
CA PRO A 340 6.72 -10.95 -22.03
C PRO A 340 5.97 -11.99 -21.19
N ALA A 341 6.59 -12.48 -20.12
CA ALA A 341 6.01 -13.49 -19.22
C ALA A 341 4.58 -13.11 -18.74
N ARG A 342 4.31 -11.81 -18.54
CA ARG A 342 3.00 -11.27 -18.14
C ARG A 342 1.85 -11.57 -19.11
N LEU A 343 2.14 -11.80 -20.39
CA LEU A 343 1.15 -12.15 -21.41
C LEU A 343 0.96 -13.67 -21.55
N VAL A 344 1.75 -14.45 -20.83
CA VAL A 344 1.76 -15.91 -20.86
C VAL A 344 1.13 -16.46 -19.57
N ARG A 345 0.14 -17.32 -19.71
CA ARG A 345 -0.53 -18.04 -18.62
C ARG A 345 -0.23 -19.54 -18.74
N PRO A 346 0.71 -20.07 -17.95
CA PRO A 346 0.96 -21.50 -17.88
C PRO A 346 -0.24 -22.25 -17.32
N TYR A 347 -0.48 -23.46 -17.79
CA TYR A 347 -1.45 -24.39 -17.22
C TYR A 347 -1.09 -25.83 -17.56
N THR A 348 -1.51 -26.77 -16.72
CA THR A 348 -1.36 -28.20 -16.97
C THR A 348 -2.64 -28.75 -17.60
N ARG A 349 -2.52 -29.43 -18.74
CA ARG A 349 -3.62 -30.19 -19.32
C ARG A 349 -3.44 -31.66 -19.00
N HIS A 350 -4.38 -32.21 -18.24
CA HIS A 350 -4.48 -33.63 -18.00
C HIS A 350 -5.07 -34.33 -19.23
N GLY A 351 -4.30 -35.24 -19.83
CA GLY A 351 -4.72 -36.08 -20.94
C GLY A 351 -5.67 -37.18 -20.49
N ARG A 352 -6.49 -37.70 -21.41
CA ARG A 352 -7.35 -38.86 -21.14
C ARG A 352 -6.53 -40.13 -20.85
N ASP A 353 -5.25 -40.14 -21.22
CA ASP A 353 -4.25 -41.17 -20.96
C ASP A 353 -3.54 -40.99 -19.59
N GLY A 354 -3.97 -40.03 -18.76
CA GLY A 354 -3.39 -39.76 -17.44
C GLY A 354 -2.05 -39.02 -17.47
N ARG A 355 -1.61 -38.56 -18.65
CA ARG A 355 -0.38 -37.77 -18.78
C ARG A 355 -0.64 -36.27 -18.65
N ASP A 356 0.31 -35.59 -18.03
CA ASP A 356 0.27 -34.15 -17.81
C ASP A 356 1.06 -33.42 -18.89
N TRP A 357 0.40 -32.47 -19.54
CA TRP A 357 1.00 -31.64 -20.57
C TRP A 357 1.09 -30.21 -20.09
N ASN A 358 2.33 -29.74 -19.89
CA ASN A 358 2.60 -28.34 -19.60
C ASN A 358 2.30 -27.50 -20.85
N LYS A 359 1.31 -26.64 -20.73
CA LYS A 359 0.84 -25.76 -21.81
C LYS A 359 0.82 -24.32 -21.33
N MET A 360 0.67 -23.42 -22.28
CA MET A 360 0.60 -21.99 -22.02
C MET A 360 -0.42 -21.36 -22.96
N ILE A 361 -1.25 -20.49 -22.38
CA ILE A 361 -2.09 -19.59 -23.15
C ILE A 361 -1.34 -18.26 -23.25
N ILE A 362 -1.13 -17.81 -24.47
CA ILE A 362 -0.46 -16.53 -24.75
C ILE A 362 -1.53 -15.58 -25.25
N ARG A 363 -1.68 -14.47 -24.55
CA ARG A 363 -2.59 -13.40 -24.93
C ARG A 363 -1.88 -12.45 -25.87
N LEU A 364 -2.45 -12.22 -27.04
CA LEU A 364 -1.87 -11.30 -28.02
C LEU A 364 -1.90 -9.86 -27.49
N PRO A 365 -0.79 -9.11 -27.65
CA PRO A 365 -0.67 -7.75 -27.13
C PRO A 365 -1.66 -6.79 -27.82
N GLN A 366 -2.05 -5.75 -27.09
CA GLN A 366 -2.96 -4.73 -27.60
C GLN A 366 -2.35 -4.00 -28.79
N GLY A 367 -3.10 -3.85 -29.89
CA GLY A 367 -2.62 -3.29 -31.15
C GLY A 367 -2.01 -4.31 -32.13
N THR A 368 -2.13 -5.62 -31.86
CA THR A 368 -1.74 -6.64 -32.84
C THR A 368 -2.69 -6.62 -34.03
N THR A 369 -2.21 -6.17 -35.19
CA THR A 369 -2.99 -6.07 -36.43
C THR A 369 -2.28 -6.80 -37.56
N VAL A 370 -3.03 -7.61 -38.31
CA VAL A 370 -2.55 -8.31 -39.51
C VAL A 370 -3.53 -8.04 -40.64
N ASP A 371 -3.04 -7.56 -41.78
CA ASP A 371 -3.85 -7.23 -42.97
C ASP A 371 -5.07 -6.33 -42.65
N GLY A 372 -4.88 -5.34 -41.76
CA GLY A 372 -5.94 -4.42 -41.33
C GLY A 372 -6.95 -5.02 -40.34
N ARG A 373 -6.78 -6.28 -39.95
CA ARG A 373 -7.63 -6.98 -39.00
C ARG A 373 -7.03 -7.01 -37.60
N HIS A 374 -7.85 -6.67 -36.61
CA HIS A 374 -7.50 -6.64 -35.19
C HIS A 374 -7.50 -8.02 -34.53
N TRP A 375 -6.36 -8.37 -33.94
CA TRP A 375 -6.13 -9.63 -33.22
C TRP A 375 -5.74 -9.40 -31.75
N ASP A 376 -5.78 -8.17 -31.27
CA ASP A 376 -5.58 -7.84 -29.86
C ASP A 376 -6.56 -8.61 -28.95
N TRP A 377 -6.05 -9.09 -27.82
CA TRP A 377 -6.80 -9.87 -26.81
C TRP A 377 -7.26 -11.27 -27.23
N TRP A 378 -6.94 -11.70 -28.45
CA TRP A 378 -7.07 -13.11 -28.83
C TRP A 378 -5.98 -13.93 -28.13
N ASN A 379 -6.23 -15.23 -27.98
CA ASN A 379 -5.39 -16.14 -27.23
C ASN A 379 -4.90 -17.24 -28.16
N ILE A 380 -3.63 -17.63 -28.00
CA ILE A 380 -3.06 -18.82 -28.64
C ILE A 380 -2.64 -19.82 -27.56
N ASP A 381 -2.91 -21.09 -27.80
CA ASP A 381 -2.54 -22.18 -26.90
C ASP A 381 -1.30 -22.93 -27.44
N ARG A 382 -0.25 -23.05 -26.62
CA ARG A 382 1.02 -23.71 -26.99
C ARG A 382 1.51 -24.64 -25.89
N PHE A 383 2.38 -25.58 -26.24
CA PHE A 383 3.12 -26.35 -25.24
C PHE A 383 4.22 -25.48 -24.63
N MET A 384 4.45 -25.67 -23.33
CA MET A 384 5.45 -24.93 -22.58
C MET A 384 6.58 -25.87 -22.16
N ASN A 385 7.75 -25.70 -22.78
CA ASN A 385 8.91 -26.53 -22.47
C ASN A 385 9.58 -26.11 -21.14
N PRO A 386 10.43 -26.96 -20.54
CA PRO A 386 11.04 -26.67 -19.23
C PRO A 386 11.86 -25.36 -19.18
N ARG A 387 12.55 -25.02 -20.29
CA ARG A 387 13.30 -23.75 -20.37
C ARG A 387 12.36 -22.55 -20.35
N GLN A 388 11.25 -22.62 -21.06
CA GLN A 388 10.22 -21.58 -21.05
C GLN A 388 9.57 -21.47 -19.66
N GLN A 389 9.34 -22.58 -18.96
CA GLN A 389 8.84 -22.55 -17.57
C GLN A 389 9.81 -21.82 -16.64
N GLN A 390 11.11 -22.09 -16.76
CA GLN A 390 12.13 -21.43 -15.96
C GLN A 390 12.29 -19.95 -16.32
N SER A 391 12.24 -19.58 -17.60
CA SER A 391 12.22 -18.17 -18.02
C SER A 391 10.95 -17.45 -17.53
N HIS A 392 9.78 -18.09 -17.57
CA HIS A 392 8.53 -17.52 -17.06
C HIS A 392 8.58 -17.28 -15.55
N ALA A 393 9.10 -18.26 -14.80
CA ALA A 393 9.30 -18.15 -13.36
C ALA A 393 10.28 -17.03 -12.97
N ARG A 394 11.23 -16.70 -13.85
CA ARG A 394 12.18 -15.57 -13.69
C ARG A 394 11.64 -14.24 -14.24
N GLY A 395 10.42 -14.21 -14.76
CA GLY A 395 9.82 -13.01 -15.37
C GLY A 395 10.42 -12.60 -16.71
N GLU A 396 11.21 -13.48 -17.35
CA GLU A 396 11.88 -13.21 -18.61
C GLU A 396 10.94 -13.39 -19.81
N ASP A 397 11.28 -12.78 -20.95
CA ASP A 397 10.56 -12.97 -22.20
C ASP A 397 10.61 -14.42 -22.67
N ILE A 398 9.44 -14.94 -23.04
CA ILE A 398 9.24 -16.30 -23.53
C ILE A 398 9.42 -16.33 -25.03
N MET A 399 10.40 -17.10 -25.50
CA MET A 399 10.57 -17.37 -26.92
C MET A 399 9.55 -18.42 -27.38
N VAL A 400 8.68 -18.06 -28.32
CA VAL A 400 7.69 -18.95 -28.93
C VAL A 400 8.08 -19.19 -30.37
N THR A 401 8.15 -20.45 -30.78
CA THR A 401 8.53 -20.84 -32.14
C THR A 401 7.40 -21.63 -32.82
N PHE A 402 7.32 -21.46 -34.13
CA PHE A 402 6.32 -22.10 -34.98
C PHE A 402 6.98 -22.95 -36.06
N LYS A 403 6.20 -23.81 -36.71
CA LYS A 403 6.62 -24.49 -37.94
C LYS A 403 6.50 -23.48 -39.11
N PRO A 404 7.38 -23.56 -40.13
CA PRO A 404 7.20 -22.76 -41.34
C PRO A 404 5.84 -23.05 -41.98
N GLY A 405 5.09 -21.99 -42.36
CA GLY A 405 3.75 -22.10 -42.92
C GLY A 405 2.66 -22.58 -41.95
N GLU A 406 2.93 -22.61 -40.64
CA GLU A 406 1.95 -23.03 -39.63
C GLU A 406 0.75 -22.06 -39.61
N GLN A 407 -0.44 -22.61 -39.79
CA GLN A 407 -1.70 -21.91 -39.58
C GLN A 407 -2.11 -22.11 -38.11
N VAL A 408 -2.15 -21.01 -37.34
CA VAL A 408 -2.37 -21.06 -35.90
C VAL A 408 -3.78 -20.63 -35.53
N GLU A 409 -4.46 -21.45 -34.73
CA GLU A 409 -5.77 -21.11 -34.19
C GLU A 409 -5.61 -20.10 -33.05
N LEU A 410 -6.23 -18.95 -33.21
CA LEU A 410 -6.44 -17.93 -32.21
C LEU A 410 -7.88 -18.00 -31.73
N TRP A 411 -8.13 -17.77 -30.44
CA TRP A 411 -9.48 -17.76 -29.90
C TRP A 411 -9.74 -16.65 -28.89
N ARG A 412 -11.01 -16.25 -28.79
CA ARG A 412 -11.51 -15.31 -27.78
C ARG A 412 -12.88 -15.75 -27.26
N GLY A 413 -13.26 -15.25 -26.09
CA GLY A 413 -14.49 -15.65 -25.40
C GLY A 413 -14.35 -16.98 -24.65
N LYS A 414 -15.41 -17.37 -23.92
CA LYS A 414 -15.48 -18.62 -23.15
C LYS A 414 -16.80 -19.34 -23.42
N GLY A 415 -16.79 -20.67 -23.34
CA GLY A 415 -17.99 -21.48 -23.47
C GLY A 415 -18.69 -21.30 -24.82
N PRO A 416 -20.03 -21.19 -24.87
CA PRO A 416 -20.81 -21.03 -26.11
C PRO A 416 -20.47 -19.78 -26.93
N GLN A 417 -19.83 -18.78 -26.32
CA GLN A 417 -19.41 -17.54 -26.97
C GLN A 417 -17.98 -17.59 -27.51
N ARG A 418 -17.29 -18.75 -27.44
CA ARG A 418 -15.93 -18.91 -27.96
C ARG A 418 -15.95 -18.77 -29.49
N ARG A 419 -15.15 -17.84 -29.99
CA ARG A 419 -14.84 -17.68 -31.41
C ARG A 419 -13.39 -18.07 -31.63
N ALA A 420 -13.14 -18.92 -32.62
CA ALA A 420 -11.81 -19.39 -32.98
C ALA A 420 -11.60 -19.14 -34.47
N GLU A 421 -10.43 -18.62 -34.82
CA GLU A 421 -10.05 -18.27 -36.18
C GLU A 421 -8.57 -18.51 -36.40
N THR A 422 -8.19 -18.75 -37.66
CA THR A 422 -6.85 -19.19 -38.01
C THR A 422 -6.08 -18.08 -38.72
N ILE A 423 -4.78 -17.96 -38.42
CA ILE A 423 -3.88 -16.98 -39.04
C ILE A 423 -2.53 -17.61 -39.36
N ASP A 424 -1.82 -17.08 -40.36
CA ASP A 424 -0.43 -17.48 -40.62
C ASP A 424 0.49 -17.08 -39.46
N ALA A 425 1.31 -18.03 -38.99
CA ALA A 425 2.21 -17.83 -37.86
C ALA A 425 3.31 -16.80 -38.15
N THR A 426 3.73 -16.63 -39.40
CA THR A 426 4.74 -15.65 -39.79
C THR A 426 4.17 -14.24 -39.68
N ALA A 427 3.01 -14.02 -40.28
CA ALA A 427 2.28 -12.75 -40.19
C ALA A 427 1.95 -12.40 -38.73
N LEU A 428 1.57 -13.39 -37.91
CA LEU A 428 1.35 -13.22 -36.49
C LEU A 428 2.62 -12.81 -35.73
N CYS A 429 3.74 -13.50 -35.96
CA CYS A 429 5.01 -13.19 -35.28
C CYS A 429 5.51 -11.79 -35.63
N GLU A 430 5.38 -11.38 -36.89
CA GLU A 430 5.74 -10.04 -37.34
C GLU A 430 4.87 -8.97 -36.70
N ALA A 431 3.55 -9.17 -36.65
CA ALA A 431 2.64 -8.24 -36.01
C ALA A 431 2.90 -8.12 -34.51
N VAL A 432 3.06 -9.24 -33.80
CA VAL A 432 3.38 -9.24 -32.36
C VAL A 432 4.74 -8.58 -32.10
N GLY A 433 5.75 -8.85 -32.94
CA GLY A 433 7.07 -8.23 -32.85
C GLY A 433 7.04 -6.72 -33.07
N LYS A 434 6.25 -6.24 -34.05
CA LYS A 434 6.03 -4.81 -34.30
C LYS A 434 5.31 -4.14 -33.13
N THR A 435 4.29 -4.81 -32.57
CA THR A 435 3.51 -4.28 -31.43
C THR A 435 4.33 -4.21 -30.14
N LEU A 436 5.19 -5.19 -29.86
CA LEU A 436 5.98 -5.24 -28.62
C LEU A 436 7.29 -4.45 -28.71
N HIS A 437 7.83 -4.23 -29.90
CA HIS A 437 9.09 -3.52 -30.13
C HIS A 437 8.97 -2.49 -31.26
N PRO A 438 8.16 -1.43 -31.07
CA PRO A 438 7.89 -0.42 -32.11
C PRO A 438 9.13 0.42 -32.48
N ASP A 439 10.05 0.62 -31.54
CA ASP A 439 11.28 1.44 -31.73
C ASP A 439 12.38 0.76 -32.57
N ARG A 440 12.14 -0.44 -33.09
CA ARG A 440 13.16 -1.23 -33.80
C ARG A 440 13.45 -0.74 -35.23
N ASP A 441 12.49 -0.06 -35.86
CA ASP A 441 12.58 0.36 -37.28
C ASP A 441 12.51 1.91 -37.45
N ALA A 442 12.60 2.68 -36.35
CA ALA A 442 12.64 4.14 -36.41
C ALA A 442 14.09 4.64 -36.57
N PRO A 443 14.44 5.41 -37.62
CA PRO A 443 15.73 6.07 -37.69
C PRO A 443 15.85 7.10 -36.56
N ALA A 444 17.01 7.12 -35.92
CA ALA A 444 17.29 7.99 -34.79
C ALA A 444 17.24 9.46 -35.21
N ASP A 445 16.21 10.19 -34.77
CA ASP A 445 16.35 11.61 -34.50
C ASP A 445 15.43 12.10 -33.36
N GLN A 446 16.11 12.67 -32.37
CA GLN A 446 15.76 13.60 -31.30
C GLN A 446 14.29 14.04 -31.06
N THR A 447 13.87 13.78 -29.81
CA THR A 447 13.24 14.73 -28.86
C THR A 447 11.95 15.44 -29.25
N ALA A 448 10.82 15.01 -28.66
CA ALA A 448 9.84 15.93 -28.06
C ALA A 448 8.84 15.19 -27.16
N THR A 449 8.76 15.67 -25.92
CA THR A 449 7.71 15.46 -24.91
C THR A 449 6.30 15.28 -25.48
N ALA A 450 5.66 14.15 -25.16
CA ALA A 450 4.20 14.04 -25.14
C ALA A 450 3.76 13.10 -24.00
N ALA A 451 3.46 13.68 -22.83
CA ALA A 451 2.60 13.07 -21.82
C ALA A 451 1.11 13.27 -22.23
N PRO A 452 0.18 12.42 -21.74
CA PRO A 452 -0.95 11.96 -22.52
C PRO A 452 -2.19 12.88 -22.46
N ARG A 453 -2.89 13.01 -23.60
CA ARG A 453 -4.29 13.47 -23.66
C ARG A 453 -5.20 12.32 -23.25
N ALA A 454 -5.86 12.40 -22.09
CA ALA A 454 -6.86 11.39 -21.70
C ALA A 454 -8.01 11.87 -20.80
N ALA A 455 -8.33 13.17 -20.72
CA ALA A 455 -9.67 13.60 -20.29
C ALA A 455 -10.56 13.89 -21.51
N GLY A 456 -11.53 13.01 -21.73
CA GLY A 456 -12.47 13.11 -22.85
C GLY A 456 -13.25 14.44 -22.87
N PRO A 457 -13.77 14.86 -24.04
CA PRO A 457 -14.63 16.04 -24.16
C PRO A 457 -15.89 15.96 -23.27
N GLU A 458 -16.31 14.75 -22.90
CA GLU A 458 -17.45 14.50 -22.01
C GLU A 458 -17.20 14.95 -20.56
N LEU A 459 -16.01 14.67 -19.99
CA LEU A 459 -15.64 15.13 -18.64
C LEU A 459 -15.67 16.66 -18.57
N ARG A 460 -15.09 17.32 -19.57
CA ARG A 460 -15.08 18.78 -19.69
C ARG A 460 -16.47 19.37 -19.87
N ALA A 461 -17.34 18.72 -20.62
CA ALA A 461 -18.75 19.12 -20.74
C ALA A 461 -19.50 18.97 -19.41
N ARG A 462 -19.19 17.93 -18.62
CA ARG A 462 -19.80 17.68 -17.31
C ARG A 462 -19.37 18.70 -16.26
N LEU A 463 -18.09 19.09 -16.27
CA LEU A 463 -17.57 20.18 -15.44
C LEU A 463 -18.14 21.54 -15.85
N ALA A 464 -18.24 21.84 -17.15
CA ALA A 464 -18.85 23.08 -17.62
C ALA A 464 -20.33 23.20 -17.21
N ARG A 465 -21.09 22.10 -17.21
CA ARG A 465 -22.46 22.07 -16.68
C ARG A 465 -22.48 22.29 -15.18
N LEU A 466 -21.60 21.64 -14.42
CA LEU A 466 -21.49 21.88 -12.97
C LEU A 466 -21.22 23.36 -12.65
N GLU A 467 -20.28 23.98 -13.37
CA GLU A 467 -19.93 25.41 -13.21
C GLU A 467 -21.10 26.35 -13.57
N THR A 468 -21.90 26.00 -14.57
CA THR A 468 -22.99 26.86 -15.08
C THR A 468 -24.31 26.65 -14.33
N GLU A 469 -24.63 25.41 -13.97
CA GLU A 469 -25.93 25.01 -13.42
C GLU A 469 -25.93 24.95 -11.89
N GLN A 470 -24.78 24.68 -11.26
CA GLN A 470 -24.67 24.47 -9.81
C GLN A 470 -23.42 25.13 -9.20
N PRO A 471 -23.33 26.48 -9.21
CA PRO A 471 -22.13 27.21 -8.78
C PRO A 471 -21.79 27.04 -7.30
N ASP A 472 -22.80 26.93 -6.41
CA ASP A 472 -22.57 26.74 -4.97
C ASP A 472 -21.97 25.35 -4.67
N LEU A 473 -22.47 24.32 -5.37
CA LEU A 473 -21.92 22.96 -5.29
C LEU A 473 -20.49 22.93 -5.81
N CYS A 474 -20.24 23.62 -6.93
CA CYS A 474 -18.92 23.75 -7.52
C CYS A 474 -17.93 24.41 -6.54
N SER A 475 -18.35 25.45 -5.82
CA SER A 475 -17.49 26.12 -4.83
C SER A 475 -17.10 25.18 -3.68
N ARG A 476 -18.06 24.48 -3.09
CA ARG A 476 -17.78 23.57 -1.96
C ARG A 476 -16.97 22.34 -2.38
N ALA A 477 -17.28 21.78 -3.55
CA ALA A 477 -16.49 20.70 -4.13
C ALA A 477 -15.05 21.11 -4.42
N SER A 478 -14.83 22.37 -4.81
CA SER A 478 -13.49 22.93 -5.01
C SER A 478 -12.70 22.97 -3.70
N ASP A 479 -13.32 23.36 -2.59
CA ASP A 479 -12.67 23.39 -1.27
C ASP A 479 -12.20 21.98 -0.86
N LEU A 480 -13.04 20.96 -1.05
CA LEU A 480 -12.67 19.56 -0.81
C LEU A 480 -11.56 19.07 -1.74
N CYS A 481 -11.61 19.43 -3.03
CA CYS A 481 -10.55 19.09 -3.99
C CYS A 481 -9.21 19.74 -3.60
N MET A 482 -9.24 21.00 -3.13
CA MET A 482 -8.05 21.72 -2.66
C MET A 482 -7.48 21.08 -1.40
N HIS A 483 -8.32 20.76 -0.42
CA HIS A 483 -7.91 20.05 0.79
C HIS A 483 -7.21 18.72 0.45
N ALA A 484 -7.73 17.96 -0.52
CA ALA A 484 -7.10 16.73 -0.98
C ALA A 484 -5.72 16.99 -1.63
N LEU A 485 -5.59 18.04 -2.44
CA LEU A 485 -4.32 18.41 -3.08
C LEU A 485 -3.26 18.84 -2.07
N GLU A 486 -3.65 19.58 -1.03
CA GLU A 486 -2.75 20.10 0.01
C GLU A 486 -2.28 19.00 0.98
N HIS A 487 -3.16 18.07 1.34
CA HIS A 487 -2.89 17.10 2.42
C HIS A 487 -2.63 15.66 1.95
N ASP A 488 -3.03 15.28 0.73
CA ASP A 488 -2.96 13.91 0.22
C ASP A 488 -2.20 13.79 -1.13
N TRP A 489 -1.31 14.75 -1.44
CA TRP A 489 -0.54 14.78 -2.70
C TRP A 489 0.16 13.45 -3.06
N PRO A 490 0.84 12.71 -2.15
CA PRO A 490 1.48 11.44 -2.49
C PRO A 490 0.51 10.36 -3.01
N ARG A 491 -0.77 10.42 -2.63
CA ARG A 491 -1.81 9.53 -3.14
C ARG A 491 -2.30 9.98 -4.51
N ILE A 492 -2.43 11.30 -4.70
CA ILE A 492 -2.85 11.94 -5.95
C ILE A 492 -1.79 11.74 -7.05
N GLU A 493 -0.51 11.91 -6.74
CA GLU A 493 0.60 11.70 -7.65
C GLU A 493 0.69 10.25 -8.15
N ARG A 494 0.48 9.27 -7.26
CA ARG A 494 0.44 7.86 -7.66
C ARG A 494 -0.80 7.53 -8.49
N LEU A 495 -1.96 8.08 -8.13
CA LEU A 495 -3.15 7.99 -8.97
C LEU A 495 -2.84 8.54 -10.36
N GLN A 496 -2.24 9.73 -10.45
CA GLN A 496 -1.82 10.35 -11.71
C GLN A 496 -0.84 9.46 -12.49
N GLN A 497 0.21 8.93 -11.87
CA GLN A 497 1.17 8.03 -12.53
C GLN A 497 0.49 6.78 -13.10
N ARG A 498 -0.45 6.18 -12.35
CA ARG A 498 -1.20 5.01 -12.79
C ARG A 498 -2.16 5.34 -13.92
N LEU A 499 -2.83 6.47 -13.85
CA LEU A 499 -3.70 7.01 -14.90
C LEU A 499 -2.92 7.30 -16.19
N VAL A 500 -1.72 7.88 -16.06
CA VAL A 500 -0.77 8.10 -17.17
C VAL A 500 -0.32 6.77 -17.77
N GLU A 501 -0.04 5.77 -16.95
CA GLU A 501 0.34 4.44 -17.42
C GLU A 501 -0.82 3.74 -18.16
N HIS A 502 -2.04 3.82 -17.64
CA HIS A 502 -3.24 3.32 -18.33
C HIS A 502 -3.49 4.05 -19.66
N ALA A 503 -3.28 5.37 -19.71
CA ALA A 503 -3.37 6.15 -20.93
C ALA A 503 -2.28 5.74 -21.95
N ARG A 504 -1.03 5.55 -21.50
CA ARG A 504 0.09 5.05 -22.34
C ARG A 504 -0.17 3.66 -22.89
N GLN A 505 -0.75 2.78 -22.08
CA GLN A 505 -1.09 1.41 -22.46
C GLN A 505 -2.37 1.32 -23.31
N GLY A 506 -3.09 2.42 -23.54
CA GLY A 506 -4.37 2.40 -24.24
C GLY A 506 -5.48 1.63 -23.51
N THR A 507 -5.33 1.43 -22.20
CA THR A 507 -6.31 0.74 -21.32
C THR A 507 -7.15 1.73 -20.50
N TRP A 508 -7.06 3.02 -20.86
CA TRP A 508 -7.83 4.09 -20.24
C TRP A 508 -9.34 3.84 -20.31
N ARG A 509 -10.00 4.09 -19.18
CA ARG A 509 -11.46 4.00 -19.03
C ARG A 509 -11.92 5.14 -18.13
N ASP A 510 -12.73 6.04 -18.69
CA ASP A 510 -13.21 7.25 -18.00
C ASP A 510 -13.97 6.90 -16.70
N ASP A 511 -14.76 5.82 -16.73
CA ASP A 511 -15.54 5.33 -15.60
C ASP A 511 -14.66 4.80 -14.45
N LEU A 512 -13.60 4.07 -14.77
CA LEU A 512 -12.66 3.53 -13.78
C LEU A 512 -11.72 4.61 -13.23
N ALA A 513 -11.30 5.55 -14.08
CA ALA A 513 -10.51 6.70 -13.66
C ALA A 513 -11.29 7.57 -12.68
N LEU A 514 -12.55 7.89 -12.98
CA LEU A 514 -13.42 8.64 -12.08
C LEU A 514 -13.69 7.88 -10.78
N LYS A 515 -13.87 6.56 -10.81
CA LYS A 515 -14.01 5.73 -9.60
C LYS A 515 -12.75 5.80 -8.72
N ALA A 516 -11.57 5.66 -9.32
CA ALA A 516 -10.31 5.75 -8.60
C ALA A 516 -10.14 7.13 -7.95
N THR A 517 -10.52 8.20 -8.65
CA THR A 517 -10.50 9.57 -8.12
C THR A 517 -11.54 9.80 -7.01
N ARG A 518 -12.76 9.27 -7.16
CA ARG A 518 -13.80 9.29 -6.10
C ARG A 518 -13.34 8.60 -4.84
N ARG A 519 -12.66 7.46 -4.97
CA ARG A 519 -12.06 6.74 -3.84
C ARG A 519 -10.98 7.59 -3.16
N THR A 520 -10.12 8.24 -3.94
CA THR A 520 -9.10 9.15 -3.40
C THR A 520 -9.74 10.30 -2.61
N ILE A 521 -10.78 10.94 -3.13
CA ILE A 521 -11.55 11.98 -2.43
C ILE A 521 -12.27 11.44 -1.19
N GLY A 522 -12.90 10.27 -1.28
CA GLY A 522 -13.60 9.65 -0.15
C GLY A 522 -12.68 9.19 0.98
N LEU A 523 -11.38 9.06 0.74
CA LEU A 523 -10.38 8.79 1.78
C LEU A 523 -9.88 10.06 2.47
N VAL A 524 -10.08 11.23 1.87
CA VAL A 524 -9.73 12.56 2.41
C VAL A 524 -10.84 13.05 3.35
N ASP A 525 -12.11 12.74 3.03
CA ASP A 525 -13.27 13.04 3.87
C ASP A 525 -13.44 11.99 5.00
N VAL A 526 -12.65 12.13 6.06
CA VAL A 526 -12.65 11.20 7.21
C VAL A 526 -13.87 11.38 8.12
N ASP A 527 -14.42 12.61 8.18
CA ASP A 527 -15.48 12.97 9.13
C ASP A 527 -16.88 12.93 8.53
N GLY A 528 -17.01 12.66 7.22
CA GLY A 528 -18.29 12.62 6.51
C GLY A 528 -18.97 14.00 6.42
N SER A 529 -18.19 15.07 6.52
CA SER A 529 -18.66 16.46 6.54
C SER A 529 -19.14 16.93 5.15
N TRP A 530 -18.85 16.16 4.10
CA TRP A 530 -19.17 16.50 2.72
C TRP A 530 -20.28 15.61 2.16
N SER A 531 -21.30 16.27 1.59
CA SER A 531 -22.40 15.59 0.94
C SER A 531 -21.94 14.81 -0.28
N ARG A 532 -22.72 13.80 -0.68
CA ARG A 532 -22.43 12.96 -1.86
C ARG A 532 -22.25 13.79 -3.15
N PRO A 533 -23.10 14.79 -3.45
CA PRO A 533 -22.88 15.66 -4.62
C PRO A 533 -21.56 16.43 -4.55
N GLU A 534 -21.14 16.89 -3.37
CA GLU A 534 -19.89 17.65 -3.18
C GLU A 534 -18.66 16.76 -3.43
N ARG A 535 -18.67 15.53 -2.92
CA ARG A 535 -17.61 14.54 -3.18
C ARG A 535 -17.53 14.12 -4.64
N ASP A 536 -18.68 13.93 -5.29
CA ASP A 536 -18.76 13.58 -6.70
C ASP A 536 -18.22 14.71 -7.61
N ALA A 537 -18.58 15.95 -7.29
CA ALA A 537 -18.07 17.13 -7.97
C ALA A 537 -16.56 17.31 -7.74
N ALA A 538 -16.06 17.11 -6.51
CA ALA A 538 -14.64 17.22 -6.18
C ALA A 538 -13.80 16.16 -6.91
N ALA A 539 -14.32 14.94 -7.06
CA ALA A 539 -13.65 13.88 -7.81
C ALA A 539 -13.57 14.18 -9.32
N LEU A 540 -14.58 14.83 -9.90
CA LEU A 540 -14.53 15.30 -11.28
C LEU A 540 -13.45 16.38 -11.47
N MET A 541 -13.36 17.32 -10.53
CA MET A 541 -12.35 18.38 -10.55
C MET A 541 -10.93 17.82 -10.42
N LEU A 542 -10.73 16.89 -9.48
CA LEU A 542 -9.44 16.24 -9.28
C LEU A 542 -9.03 15.42 -10.49
N LEU A 543 -9.97 14.70 -11.12
CA LEU A 543 -9.69 13.90 -12.31
C LEU A 543 -9.27 14.79 -13.48
N GLU A 544 -9.98 15.89 -13.74
CA GLU A 544 -9.59 16.87 -14.76
C GLU A 544 -8.23 17.49 -14.45
N HIS A 545 -7.94 17.79 -13.18
CA HIS A 545 -6.67 18.36 -12.77
C HIS A 545 -5.48 17.43 -13.07
N ILE A 546 -5.54 16.17 -12.62
CA ILE A 546 -4.43 15.22 -12.77
C ILE A 546 -4.27 14.69 -14.20
N THR A 547 -5.25 14.92 -15.07
CA THR A 547 -5.22 14.51 -16.49
C THR A 547 -5.04 15.69 -17.45
N ARG A 548 -4.89 16.92 -16.94
CA ARG A 548 -4.67 18.11 -17.76
C ARG A 548 -3.26 18.09 -18.39
N PRO A 549 -3.12 18.42 -19.68
CA PRO A 549 -1.81 18.66 -20.27
C PRO A 549 -1.22 19.98 -19.75
N ASP A 550 0.06 19.98 -19.40
CA ASP A 550 0.80 21.19 -19.01
C ASP A 550 0.65 22.28 -20.11
N PRO A 551 0.39 23.55 -19.74
CA PRO A 551 0.45 24.64 -20.71
C PRO A 551 1.90 24.78 -21.18
N GLN A 552 2.16 24.36 -22.42
CA GLN A 552 3.44 24.62 -23.09
C GLN A 552 3.68 26.14 -23.09
N PRO A 553 4.86 26.62 -22.65
CA PRO A 553 5.21 28.02 -22.82
C PRO A 553 5.20 28.33 -24.31
N THR A 554 4.39 29.30 -24.71
CA THR A 554 4.39 29.86 -26.07
C THR A 554 5.82 30.32 -26.37
N ARG A 555 6.54 29.54 -27.19
CA ARG A 555 7.77 30.01 -27.81
C ARG A 555 7.42 31.23 -28.64
N THR A 556 7.82 32.40 -28.17
CA THR A 556 7.91 33.61 -28.96
C THR A 556 8.89 33.36 -30.11
N SER A 557 8.32 33.23 -31.31
CA SER A 557 9.06 33.14 -32.55
C SER A 557 9.83 34.44 -32.79
N GLY A 558 11.13 34.31 -33.07
CA GLY A 558 11.88 35.27 -33.89
C GLY A 558 12.55 36.43 -33.15
N THR A 559 13.79 36.20 -32.73
CA THR A 559 14.83 37.24 -32.72
C THR A 559 15.06 37.66 -34.19
N ALA A 560 14.54 38.82 -34.58
CA ALA A 560 15.13 39.59 -35.67
C ALA A 560 16.42 40.27 -35.16
N PRO A 561 17.44 40.43 -36.00
CA PRO A 561 18.79 40.75 -35.57
C PRO A 561 18.91 42.22 -35.12
N ILE A 562 19.62 42.44 -34.02
CA ILE A 562 20.03 43.77 -33.54
C ILE A 562 21.16 44.26 -34.46
N PRO A 563 21.05 45.44 -35.11
CA PRO A 563 22.16 46.05 -35.81
C PRO A 563 23.10 46.79 -34.85
N ASP A 564 24.33 46.90 -35.30
CA ASP A 564 25.55 47.28 -34.59
C ASP A 564 25.50 48.51 -33.67
N ALA A 565 26.34 48.42 -32.63
CA ALA A 565 26.63 49.50 -31.71
C ALA A 565 27.33 50.69 -32.39
N SER A 566 26.96 51.90 -31.98
CA SER A 566 27.80 53.09 -32.10
C SER A 566 27.36 54.22 -31.15
N HIS A 567 28.28 54.51 -30.21
CA HIS A 567 28.73 55.85 -29.82
C HIS A 567 28.00 56.71 -28.74
N ILE A 568 28.74 56.88 -27.62
CA ILE A 568 29.14 58.15 -26.94
C ILE A 568 28.34 58.63 -25.70
N THR A 569 29.05 58.52 -24.57
CA THR A 569 29.14 59.34 -23.33
C THR A 569 28.31 60.63 -23.16
N ALA A 570 27.75 60.86 -21.97
CA ALA A 570 28.39 61.63 -20.87
C ALA A 570 27.40 62.04 -19.73
N ASP A 571 27.95 62.13 -18.52
CA ASP A 571 27.69 63.11 -17.44
C ASP A 571 26.49 63.05 -16.45
N ASN A 572 26.85 62.70 -15.21
CA ASN A 572 26.90 63.52 -13.97
C ASN A 572 25.64 64.12 -13.29
N THR A 573 25.41 63.63 -12.04
CA THR A 573 25.16 64.41 -10.78
C THR A 573 23.66 64.74 -10.43
N PRO A 574 23.24 64.82 -9.13
CA PRO A 574 22.29 63.88 -8.50
C PRO A 574 21.11 64.58 -7.75
N ALA A 575 20.53 63.92 -6.72
CA ALA A 575 19.57 64.40 -5.69
C ALA A 575 18.07 64.33 -6.09
N THR A 576 17.06 63.96 -5.27
CA THR A 576 16.84 63.63 -3.84
C THR A 576 15.35 63.16 -3.72
N PRO A 577 14.90 62.47 -2.65
CA PRO A 577 13.67 61.66 -2.64
C PRO A 577 12.42 62.45 -2.22
N ALA A 578 11.23 61.98 -2.62
CA ALA A 578 9.96 62.48 -2.12
C ALA A 578 9.07 61.34 -1.59
N THR A 579 8.59 61.58 -0.37
CA THR A 579 7.79 60.78 0.57
C THR A 579 6.31 60.58 0.16
N PRO A 580 5.55 59.73 0.87
CA PRO A 580 4.24 59.20 0.46
C PRO A 580 3.07 60.12 0.87
N SER A 581 1.90 59.93 0.24
CA SER A 581 0.66 60.61 0.63
C SER A 581 -0.48 59.60 0.85
N ALA A 582 -0.99 59.57 2.08
CA ALA A 582 -2.30 59.05 2.49
C ALA A 582 -3.37 60.17 2.24
N ALA A 583 -4.69 60.00 2.16
CA ALA A 583 -5.62 58.96 2.59
C ALA A 583 -6.96 59.09 1.81
N THR A 584 -7.77 58.02 1.87
CA THR A 584 -9.23 57.74 1.67
C THR A 584 -10.26 58.90 1.64
N PRO A 585 -11.59 58.70 1.42
CA PRO A 585 -12.39 57.55 0.89
C PRO A 585 -13.49 57.95 -0.13
N ASP A 586 -14.04 57.00 -0.90
CA ASP A 586 -15.51 56.92 -1.08
C ASP A 586 -15.95 55.63 -1.79
N GLY A 587 -17.05 55.08 -1.32
CA GLY A 587 -17.60 53.82 -1.78
C GLY A 587 -18.52 53.98 -2.98
N THR A 588 -18.54 52.97 -3.84
CA THR A 588 -19.75 52.53 -4.54
C THR A 588 -19.62 51.05 -4.85
N GLY A 589 -20.69 50.29 -4.58
CA GLY A 589 -20.70 48.84 -4.60
C GLY A 589 -20.31 48.26 -5.95
N GLU A 590 -19.16 47.61 -6.00
CA GLU A 590 -18.88 46.59 -7.00
C GLU A 590 -19.40 45.27 -6.44
N THR A 591 -20.51 44.80 -7.02
CA THR A 591 -20.87 43.39 -7.00
C THR A 591 -19.66 42.61 -7.52
N ARG A 592 -18.91 42.00 -6.59
CA ARG A 592 -17.79 41.13 -6.89
C ARG A 592 -18.34 39.99 -7.75
N ARG A 593 -18.18 40.09 -9.08
CA ARG A 593 -18.39 38.93 -9.95
C ARG A 593 -17.51 37.80 -9.39
N PRO A 594 -18.06 36.58 -9.18
CA PRO A 594 -17.25 35.48 -8.72
C PRO A 594 -16.10 35.30 -9.70
N THR A 595 -14.87 35.25 -9.16
CA THR A 595 -13.69 34.99 -9.98
C THR A 595 -13.83 33.56 -10.51
N PRO A 596 -13.82 33.32 -11.83
CA PRO A 596 -14.06 31.99 -12.36
C PRO A 596 -13.00 31.01 -11.83
N PHE A 597 -13.42 29.81 -11.44
CA PHE A 597 -12.60 28.70 -10.91
C PHE A 597 -11.24 28.54 -11.63
N ARG A 598 -11.24 28.70 -12.96
CA ARG A 598 -10.07 28.62 -13.83
C ARG A 598 -8.93 29.58 -13.43
N SER A 599 -9.26 30.80 -12.98
CA SER A 599 -8.27 31.82 -12.63
C SER A 599 -7.82 31.78 -11.17
N LEU A 600 -8.54 31.09 -10.27
CA LEU A 600 -8.07 30.84 -8.90
C LEU A 600 -7.05 29.69 -8.87
N LEU A 601 -7.33 28.62 -9.63
CA LEU A 601 -6.43 27.48 -9.79
C LEU A 601 -5.13 27.85 -10.52
N GLU A 602 -5.19 28.62 -11.62
CA GLU A 602 -3.98 29.04 -12.35
C GLU A 602 -2.99 29.85 -11.49
N ARG A 603 -3.49 30.64 -10.52
CA ARG A 603 -2.66 31.47 -9.63
C ARG A 603 -1.99 30.69 -8.50
N LEU A 604 -2.65 29.66 -7.97
CA LEU A 604 -2.07 28.84 -6.88
C LEU A 604 -1.11 27.78 -7.43
N PHE A 605 -1.38 27.21 -8.61
CA PHE A 605 -0.53 26.16 -9.20
C PHE A 605 0.78 26.67 -9.80
N THR A 606 0.83 27.92 -10.28
CA THR A 606 2.11 28.57 -10.61
C THR A 606 2.98 28.76 -9.36
N HIS A 607 2.37 28.95 -8.20
CA HIS A 607 3.08 29.17 -6.94
C HIS A 607 3.65 27.87 -6.33
N GLU A 608 2.95 26.74 -6.47
CA GLU A 608 3.42 25.42 -5.99
C GLU A 608 4.46 24.77 -6.91
N HIS A 609 4.31 24.88 -8.23
CA HIS A 609 5.34 24.40 -9.17
C HIS A 609 6.67 25.17 -9.03
N GLY A 610 6.62 26.48 -8.74
CA GLY A 610 7.81 27.28 -8.44
C GLY A 610 8.54 26.83 -7.16
N ARG A 611 7.79 26.51 -6.09
CA ARG A 611 8.37 26.02 -4.82
C ARG A 611 9.15 24.69 -4.97
N ARG A 612 8.76 23.84 -5.92
CA ARG A 612 9.36 22.52 -6.14
C ARG A 612 10.59 22.55 -7.05
N GLN A 613 10.69 23.47 -8.01
CA GLN A 613 11.90 23.61 -8.84
C GLN A 613 13.09 24.16 -8.03
N ASP A 614 12.86 25.07 -7.08
CA ASP A 614 13.93 25.64 -6.23
C ASP A 614 14.42 24.67 -5.14
N GLY A 615 13.62 23.65 -4.78
CA GLY A 615 13.99 22.62 -3.80
C GLY A 615 14.92 21.54 -4.36
N HIS A 616 14.90 21.30 -5.68
CA HIS A 616 15.74 20.28 -6.32
C HIS A 616 17.12 20.79 -6.78
N THR A 617 17.31 22.10 -6.92
CA THR A 617 18.61 22.71 -7.27
C THR A 617 19.52 23.00 -6.07
N ARG A 618 19.04 22.88 -4.83
CA ARG A 618 19.85 23.16 -3.62
C ARG A 618 20.64 21.97 -3.05
N HIS A 619 20.54 20.77 -3.62
CA HIS A 619 21.31 19.59 -3.17
C HIS A 619 22.43 19.13 -4.11
N THR A 620 22.82 19.97 -5.07
CA THR A 620 24.08 19.80 -5.80
C THR A 620 24.90 21.09 -5.74
N ARG A 621 25.52 21.32 -4.57
CA ARG A 621 26.80 22.00 -4.46
C ARG A 621 27.49 21.67 -3.15
#